data_AF-A0A497K980-F1
#
_entry.id   AF-A0A497K980-F1
#
_cell.length_a   1.000
_cell.length_b   1.000
_cell.length_c   1.000
_cell.angle_alpha   90.00
_cell.angle_beta   90.00
_cell.angle_gamma   90.00
#
_symmetry.space_group_name_H-M   'P 1'
#
loop_
_entity.id
_entity.type
_entity.pdbx_description
1 polymer ?
#
loop_
_entity_poly.entity_id
_entity_poly.type
_entity_poly.pdbx_seq_one_letter_code
_entity_poly.pdbx_strand_id
1 'polypeptide(L)'
;MPKCEYCGKEVLLPFKCNFCGKYFCVEHRLPENHNCPNVPKRLPLGPASHPSKDPYALTKTKEKRKKRQEPYRFVKTKRQLPIGKIVAIFVIALLGFGVFLGVKLWIPLLKLRLTPSYATSICFEGFSLTQNETYLVIKDYASEWAPFYYISLENGTTILHLVPHPVEENEEAVVAEYVYVSRGYSLEVYSLSEIIEMLPRDCASYELNIYTHDRKYRFTLDDETQKLLFMDYLDMFYLSPPPIGNTIYDVVFEGFNETVFQRIQEQVFGGNFLGKGMLEKVWRLVEWAESNIEYSHLGSFFIQDPLAFMEERKGVCIDYAVFYAAGLLASGFNEAYVLSFGVGDTRHAVAGMGYEGTMLVLEQHLPVMELQDYIQYSEMVLEASISMPIYAYKIKHEKGEFTVEFFELNSAKYEDASPIDGITEEFAEDIAWSLSQKLKASISNEALPYTWEWSWETLRFYSQILHNQWVEYISNLIVGKFTEQGIIIGYIAVYKADSTTLLIHFG
;
A
#
# COMPACT_ATOMS: atom_id res chain seq x y z
N MET A 1 -14.14 -1.10 -44.90
CA MET A 1 -13.68 -1.54 -43.56
C MET A 1 -12.65 -2.65 -43.74
N PRO A 2 -11.60 -2.72 -42.92
CA PRO A 2 -10.67 -3.85 -42.97
C PRO A 2 -11.41 -5.15 -42.61
N LYS A 3 -11.00 -6.26 -43.23
CA LYS A 3 -11.59 -7.59 -42.99
C LYS A 3 -10.58 -8.48 -42.30
N CYS A 4 -11.07 -9.36 -41.42
CA CYS A 4 -10.25 -10.40 -40.84
C CYS A 4 -9.74 -11.32 -41.94
N GLU A 5 -8.42 -11.49 -42.04
CA GLU A 5 -7.80 -12.33 -43.08
C GLU A 5 -7.96 -13.83 -42.85
N TYR A 6 -8.55 -14.24 -41.72
CA TYR A 6 -8.89 -15.63 -41.43
C TYR A 6 -10.38 -15.94 -41.68
N CYS A 7 -11.30 -15.20 -41.07
CA CYS A 7 -12.74 -15.49 -41.14
C CYS A 7 -13.53 -14.54 -42.07
N GLY A 8 -12.91 -13.52 -42.65
CA GLY A 8 -13.55 -12.58 -43.58
C GLY A 8 -14.52 -11.55 -42.97
N LYS A 9 -14.79 -11.62 -41.66
CA LYS A 9 -15.64 -10.66 -40.93
C LYS A 9 -15.07 -9.24 -41.06
N GLU A 10 -15.93 -8.26 -41.33
CA GLU A 10 -15.55 -6.84 -41.29
C GLU A 10 -15.28 -6.41 -39.85
N VAL A 11 -14.16 -5.73 -39.64
CA VAL A 11 -13.70 -5.26 -38.32
C VAL A 11 -13.40 -3.78 -38.37
N LEU A 12 -13.84 -3.05 -37.35
CA LEU A 12 -13.56 -1.63 -37.21
C LEU A 12 -12.10 -1.38 -36.78
N LEU A 13 -11.57 -2.23 -35.90
CA LEU A 13 -10.21 -2.16 -35.35
C LEU A 13 -9.52 -3.53 -35.47
N PRO A 14 -8.72 -3.76 -36.53
CA PRO A 14 -8.08 -5.06 -36.74
C PRO A 14 -6.78 -5.21 -35.93
N PHE A 15 -6.54 -6.41 -35.41
CA PHE A 15 -5.30 -6.77 -34.71
C PHE A 15 -4.25 -7.24 -35.72
N LYS A 16 -3.06 -6.66 -35.70
CA LYS A 16 -1.94 -7.09 -36.54
C LYS A 16 -1.12 -8.17 -35.81
N CYS A 17 -0.95 -9.34 -36.41
CA CYS A 17 -0.12 -10.40 -35.84
C CYS A 17 1.38 -10.09 -35.96
N ASN A 18 2.14 -10.21 -34.87
CA ASN A 18 3.58 -9.94 -34.82
C ASN A 18 4.44 -10.95 -35.61
N PHE A 19 3.89 -12.13 -35.93
CA PHE A 19 4.63 -13.19 -36.63
C PHE A 19 4.38 -13.17 -38.15
N CYS A 20 3.11 -13.04 -38.59
CA CYS A 20 2.76 -13.07 -40.02
C CYS A 20 2.41 -11.69 -40.60
N GLY A 21 2.24 -10.66 -39.78
CA GLY A 21 1.97 -9.28 -40.21
C GLY A 21 0.54 -9.02 -40.73
N LYS A 22 -0.33 -10.03 -40.75
CA LYS A 22 -1.72 -9.96 -41.23
C LYS A 22 -2.70 -9.42 -40.18
N TYR A 23 -3.89 -9.03 -40.62
CA TYR A 23 -4.92 -8.39 -39.80
C TYR A 23 -6.09 -9.33 -39.44
N PHE A 24 -6.47 -9.36 -38.16
CA PHE A 24 -7.47 -10.31 -37.62
C PHE A 24 -8.49 -9.64 -36.71
N CYS A 25 -9.65 -10.29 -36.53
CA CYS A 25 -10.63 -9.91 -35.50
C CYS A 25 -10.23 -10.41 -34.11
N VAL A 26 -10.95 -9.99 -33.07
CA VAL A 26 -10.69 -10.36 -31.66
C VAL A 26 -10.55 -11.88 -31.48
N GLU A 27 -11.44 -12.66 -32.10
CA GLU A 27 -11.45 -14.13 -32.02
C GLU A 27 -10.17 -14.77 -32.60
N HIS A 28 -9.57 -14.13 -33.61
CA HIS A 28 -8.44 -14.65 -34.38
C HIS A 28 -7.12 -13.89 -34.12
N ARG A 29 -7.07 -13.04 -33.09
CA ARG A 29 -5.91 -12.17 -32.81
C ARG A 29 -4.65 -12.94 -32.39
N LEU A 30 -4.81 -14.09 -31.75
CA LEU A 30 -3.70 -14.95 -31.32
C LEU A 30 -3.17 -15.82 -32.47
N PRO A 31 -1.85 -16.11 -32.52
CA PRO A 31 -1.26 -16.92 -33.58
C PRO A 31 -1.86 -18.32 -33.70
N GLU A 32 -2.24 -18.92 -32.58
CA GLU A 32 -2.90 -20.23 -32.51
C GLU A 32 -4.29 -20.20 -33.14
N ASN A 33 -5.02 -19.09 -32.98
CA ASN A 33 -6.40 -18.99 -33.42
C ASN A 33 -6.53 -18.80 -34.94
N HIS A 34 -5.48 -18.36 -35.64
CA HIS A 34 -5.49 -18.24 -37.11
C HIS A 34 -4.49 -19.14 -37.83
N ASN A 35 -3.96 -20.16 -37.14
CA ASN A 35 -2.92 -21.06 -37.67
C ASN A 35 -1.75 -20.29 -38.30
N CYS A 36 -1.17 -19.38 -37.53
CA CYS A 36 -0.13 -18.48 -38.03
C CYS A 36 1.06 -19.27 -38.63
N PRO A 37 1.46 -19.00 -39.88
CA PRO A 37 2.53 -19.77 -40.55
C PRO A 37 3.93 -19.54 -39.95
N ASN A 38 4.09 -18.46 -39.17
CA ASN A 38 5.39 -17.98 -38.70
C ASN A 38 5.56 -18.12 -37.17
N VAL A 39 4.78 -18.99 -36.52
CA VAL A 39 4.96 -19.24 -35.07
C VAL A 39 6.29 -19.96 -34.84
N PRO A 40 7.15 -19.47 -33.93
CA PRO A 40 8.38 -20.17 -33.58
C PRO A 40 8.04 -21.55 -32.97
N LYS A 41 8.78 -22.58 -33.36
CA LYS A 41 8.60 -23.93 -32.79
C LYS A 41 8.86 -23.87 -31.28
N ARG A 42 7.87 -24.31 -30.48
CA ARG A 42 8.04 -24.51 -29.04
C ARG A 42 9.18 -25.50 -28.83
N LEU A 43 10.25 -25.08 -28.16
CA LEU A 43 11.29 -26.01 -27.72
C LEU A 43 10.66 -26.93 -26.66
N PRO A 44 10.73 -28.26 -26.81
CA PRO A 44 10.22 -29.14 -25.77
C PRO A 44 11.07 -28.93 -24.50
N LEU A 45 10.40 -28.60 -23.40
CA LEU A 45 10.97 -28.74 -22.07
C LEU A 45 11.31 -30.22 -21.89
N GLY A 46 12.59 -30.57 -21.98
CA GLY A 46 13.06 -31.94 -21.89
C GLY A 46 12.78 -32.55 -20.50
N PRO A 47 12.67 -33.88 -20.40
CA PRO A 47 12.48 -34.56 -19.13
C PRO A 47 13.70 -34.36 -18.23
N ALA A 48 13.45 -34.01 -16.96
CA ALA A 48 14.47 -33.81 -15.94
C ALA A 48 15.29 -35.09 -15.74
N SER A 49 16.47 -35.15 -16.36
CA SER A 49 17.52 -36.10 -16.01
C SER A 49 18.70 -35.30 -15.46
N HIS A 50 18.66 -35.03 -14.15
CA HIS A 50 19.84 -34.64 -13.39
C HIS A 50 20.48 -35.90 -12.79
N PRO A 51 21.66 -36.33 -13.26
CA PRO A 51 22.52 -37.17 -12.44
C PRO A 51 23.03 -36.32 -11.28
N SER A 52 22.96 -36.87 -10.06
CA SER A 52 23.44 -36.29 -8.81
C SER A 52 24.77 -35.52 -8.98
N LYS A 53 24.67 -34.20 -9.07
CA LYS A 53 25.78 -33.29 -8.80
C LYS A 53 25.22 -32.17 -7.95
N ASP A 54 25.82 -32.06 -6.77
CA ASP A 54 25.61 -31.04 -5.76
C ASP A 54 25.26 -29.66 -6.36
N PRO A 55 24.09 -29.08 -6.03
CA PRO A 55 23.67 -27.78 -6.53
C PRO A 55 24.59 -26.62 -6.12
N TYR A 56 25.56 -26.83 -5.22
CA TYR A 56 26.54 -25.82 -4.81
C TYR A 56 27.90 -25.91 -5.54
N ALA A 57 28.09 -26.86 -6.47
CA ALA A 57 29.41 -27.04 -7.11
C ALA A 57 29.76 -26.03 -8.23
N LEU A 58 28.91 -25.03 -8.53
CA LEU A 58 29.17 -24.01 -9.56
C LEU A 58 29.31 -22.57 -9.04
N THR A 59 29.35 -22.33 -7.73
CA THR A 59 29.88 -21.08 -7.20
C THR A 59 31.41 -21.10 -7.29
N LYS A 60 31.94 -20.88 -8.50
CA LYS A 60 33.29 -20.32 -8.63
C LYS A 60 33.24 -18.94 -7.97
N THR A 61 33.83 -18.84 -6.79
CA THR A 61 34.25 -17.60 -6.15
C THR A 61 34.91 -16.70 -7.19
N LYS A 62 34.19 -15.67 -7.64
CA LYS A 62 34.83 -14.53 -8.29
C LYS A 62 35.61 -13.82 -7.20
N GLU A 63 36.92 -14.07 -7.14
CA GLU A 63 37.84 -13.26 -6.37
C GLU A 63 37.57 -11.78 -6.65
N LYS A 64 37.44 -11.01 -5.56
CA LYS A 64 37.24 -9.56 -5.57
C LYS A 64 38.30 -8.90 -6.45
N ARG A 65 37.93 -8.50 -7.67
CA ARG A 65 38.72 -7.52 -8.43
C ARG A 65 38.59 -6.19 -7.70
N LYS A 66 39.60 -5.82 -6.91
CA LYS A 66 39.77 -4.46 -6.37
C LYS A 66 39.69 -3.46 -7.52
N LYS A 67 38.54 -2.78 -7.69
CA LYS A 67 38.48 -1.57 -8.52
C LYS A 67 39.27 -0.49 -7.80
N ARG A 68 40.40 -0.11 -8.39
CA ARG A 68 41.19 1.04 -8.00
C ARG A 68 40.33 2.28 -8.28
N GLN A 69 39.85 2.95 -7.24
CA GLN A 69 39.20 4.25 -7.37
C GLN A 69 40.24 5.24 -7.88
N GLU A 70 40.02 5.84 -9.06
CA GLU A 70 40.77 7.01 -9.46
C GLU A 70 40.23 8.24 -8.72
N PRO A 71 41.10 9.11 -8.18
CA PRO A 71 40.67 10.29 -7.45
C PRO A 71 40.09 11.33 -8.41
N TYR A 72 38.84 11.72 -8.19
CA TYR A 72 38.17 12.80 -8.90
C TYR A 72 38.93 14.12 -8.65
N ARG A 73 39.36 14.78 -9.74
CA ARG A 73 40.25 15.94 -9.71
C ARG A 73 39.43 17.22 -9.56
N PHE A 74 39.50 17.83 -8.38
CA PHE A 74 38.87 19.10 -8.04
C PHE A 74 39.42 20.25 -8.91
N VAL A 75 38.58 20.88 -9.74
CA VAL A 75 38.94 22.10 -10.48
C VAL A 75 38.76 23.30 -9.56
N LYS A 76 39.87 23.89 -9.09
CA LYS A 76 39.84 25.16 -8.34
C LYS A 76 39.65 26.33 -9.29
N THR A 77 38.52 27.02 -9.21
CA THR A 77 38.36 28.38 -9.74
C THR A 77 38.42 29.39 -8.59
N LYS A 78 39.53 30.14 -8.54
CA LYS A 78 39.74 31.29 -7.65
C LYS A 78 38.90 32.49 -8.13
N ARG A 79 38.17 33.14 -7.22
CA ARG A 79 38.11 34.62 -7.13
C ARG A 79 37.50 35.05 -5.78
N GLN A 80 38.34 35.64 -4.94
CA GLN A 80 37.98 36.29 -3.67
C GLN A 80 37.75 37.79 -3.90
N LEU A 81 36.81 38.39 -3.17
CA LEU A 81 36.75 39.83 -2.88
C LEU A 81 36.56 40.01 -1.35
N PRO A 82 37.30 40.90 -0.66
CA PRO A 82 37.49 40.81 0.79
C PRO A 82 36.57 41.76 1.56
N ILE A 83 35.35 41.32 1.88
CA ILE A 83 34.42 42.09 2.74
C ILE A 83 34.85 42.03 4.23
N GLY A 84 35.61 41.00 4.62
CA GLY A 84 36.02 40.77 6.01
C GLY A 84 37.00 41.78 6.62
N LYS A 85 37.68 42.62 5.82
CA LYS A 85 38.63 43.62 6.35
C LYS A 85 37.98 44.91 6.85
N ILE A 86 36.75 45.22 6.43
CA ILE A 86 36.05 46.45 6.83
C ILE A 86 35.36 46.27 8.19
N VAL A 87 34.85 45.06 8.48
CA VAL A 87 34.15 44.75 9.73
C VAL A 87 35.13 44.66 10.93
N ALA A 88 36.35 44.13 10.71
CA ALA A 88 37.34 44.03 11.77
C ALA A 88 37.88 45.40 12.26
N ILE A 89 37.89 46.42 11.40
CA ILE A 89 38.37 47.77 11.75
C ILE A 89 37.33 48.52 12.61
N PHE A 90 36.04 48.27 12.40
CA PHE A 90 34.97 48.90 13.20
C PHE A 90 34.87 48.33 14.63
N VAL A 91 35.15 47.04 14.81
CA VAL A 91 35.09 46.40 16.14
C VAL A 91 36.25 46.82 17.04
N ILE A 92 37.45 47.05 16.46
CA ILE A 92 38.63 47.50 17.22
C ILE A 92 38.47 48.97 17.66
N ALA A 93 37.80 49.81 16.87
CA ALA A 93 37.53 51.21 17.23
C ALA A 93 36.51 51.34 18.39
N LEU A 94 35.52 50.44 18.48
CA LEU A 94 34.54 50.43 19.57
C LEU A 94 35.12 49.88 20.89
N LEU A 95 36.03 48.91 20.81
CA LEU A 95 36.72 48.37 21.98
C LEU A 95 37.79 49.33 22.54
N GLY A 96 38.38 50.19 21.70
CA GLY A 96 39.33 51.23 22.13
C GLY A 96 38.68 52.40 22.88
N PHE A 97 37.38 52.66 22.67
CA PHE A 97 36.69 53.80 23.30
C PHE A 97 36.20 53.49 24.73
N GLY A 98 36.02 52.21 25.07
CA GLY A 98 35.56 51.78 26.41
C GLY A 98 36.60 51.85 27.52
N VAL A 99 37.88 52.05 27.19
CA VAL A 99 38.99 52.08 28.18
C VAL A 99 39.23 53.50 28.75
N PHE A 100 38.54 54.54 28.24
CA PHE A 100 38.76 55.93 28.67
C PHE A 100 37.81 56.43 29.78
N LEU A 101 36.85 55.63 30.24
CA LEU A 101 35.95 55.97 31.36
C LEU A 101 36.00 54.85 32.40
N GLY A 102 36.76 55.08 33.47
CA GLY A 102 37.06 54.12 34.52
C GLY A 102 35.84 53.62 35.31
N VAL A 103 35.06 52.73 34.69
CA VAL A 103 33.99 51.98 35.35
C VAL A 103 34.50 50.56 35.61
N LYS A 104 34.82 50.27 36.88
CA LYS A 104 35.06 48.90 37.34
C LYS A 104 33.74 48.12 37.32
N LEU A 105 33.42 47.48 36.20
CA LEU A 105 32.38 46.45 36.13
C LEU A 105 32.96 45.14 36.66
N TRP A 106 32.70 44.88 37.94
CA TRP A 106 32.92 43.60 38.58
C TRP A 106 31.87 42.62 38.06
N ILE A 107 32.22 41.83 37.04
CA ILE A 107 31.39 40.70 36.60
C ILE A 107 31.79 39.50 37.47
N PRO A 108 30.90 38.96 38.32
CA PRO A 108 31.18 37.69 38.98
C PRO A 108 31.18 36.61 37.90
N LEU A 109 32.31 35.90 37.77
CA LEU A 109 32.40 34.64 37.04
C LEU A 109 31.50 33.63 37.75
N LEU A 110 30.19 33.70 37.50
CA LEU A 110 29.28 32.62 37.77
C LEU A 110 29.66 31.51 36.79
N LYS A 111 30.52 30.58 37.24
CA LYS A 111 30.59 29.25 36.63
C LYS A 111 29.22 28.61 36.85
N LEU A 112 28.27 28.92 35.96
CA LEU A 112 27.17 28.02 35.68
C LEU A 112 27.81 26.73 35.16
N ARG A 113 28.10 25.81 36.08
CA ARG A 113 27.98 24.40 35.76
C ARG A 113 26.51 24.23 35.38
N LEU A 114 26.23 24.39 34.09
CA LEU A 114 25.05 23.81 33.48
C LEU A 114 25.22 22.31 33.74
N THR A 115 24.56 21.82 34.78
CA THR A 115 24.21 20.40 34.83
C THR A 115 23.52 20.10 33.51
N PRO A 116 23.90 19.06 32.76
CA PRO A 116 23.23 18.72 31.51
C PRO A 116 21.74 18.55 31.81
N SER A 117 20.94 19.54 31.41
CA SER A 117 19.50 19.42 31.40
C SER A 117 19.17 18.70 30.11
N TYR A 118 18.64 17.48 30.22
CA TYR A 118 18.17 16.70 29.09
C TYR A 118 17.09 17.50 28.36
N ALA A 119 17.47 18.18 27.28
CA ALA A 119 16.49 18.83 26.42
C ALA A 119 15.75 17.71 25.69
N THR A 120 14.59 17.33 26.22
CA THR A 120 13.72 16.28 25.67
C THR A 120 13.06 16.68 24.36
N SER A 121 13.14 17.97 23.97
CA SER A 121 12.59 18.47 22.71
C SER A 121 13.46 19.61 22.17
N ILE A 122 13.73 19.56 20.88
CA ILE A 122 14.51 20.54 20.13
C ILE A 122 13.66 20.97 18.93
N CYS A 123 13.37 22.27 18.84
CA CYS A 123 12.58 22.84 17.75
C CYS A 123 13.50 23.62 16.80
N PHE A 124 13.37 23.35 15.51
CA PHE A 124 14.06 24.06 14.44
C PHE A 124 13.04 24.79 13.56
N GLU A 125 13.54 25.62 12.65
CA GLU A 125 12.71 26.16 11.57
C GLU A 125 12.34 25.02 10.62
N GLY A 126 11.04 24.73 10.50
CA GLY A 126 10.51 23.67 9.64
C GLY A 126 10.20 22.36 10.35
N PHE A 127 10.89 21.95 11.42
CA PHE A 127 10.61 20.68 12.11
C PHE A 127 10.96 20.71 13.60
N SER A 128 10.48 19.73 14.36
CA SER A 128 10.86 19.50 15.76
C SER A 128 11.22 18.04 16.00
N LEU A 129 12.22 17.82 16.86
CA LEU A 129 12.69 16.52 17.30
C LEU A 129 12.45 16.40 18.81
N THR A 130 11.72 15.38 19.24
CA THR A 130 11.43 15.12 20.66
C THR A 130 11.83 13.71 21.01
N GLN A 131 12.56 13.54 22.10
CA GLN A 131 12.95 12.24 22.62
C GLN A 131 12.46 12.10 24.06
N ASN A 132 11.73 11.01 24.34
CA ASN A 132 11.41 10.59 25.70
C ASN A 132 12.16 9.28 26.04
N GLU A 133 11.75 8.56 27.08
CA GLU A 133 12.42 7.30 27.49
C GLU A 133 12.17 6.12 26.53
N THR A 134 11.13 6.21 25.68
CA THR A 134 10.66 5.11 24.83
C THR A 134 10.75 5.44 23.33
N TYR A 135 10.56 6.71 22.98
CA TYR A 135 10.27 7.13 21.62
C TYR A 135 11.14 8.30 21.17
N LEU A 136 11.49 8.24 19.89
CA LEU A 136 11.94 9.37 19.09
C LEU A 136 10.77 9.85 18.24
N VAL A 137 10.40 11.11 18.41
CA VAL A 137 9.28 11.75 17.72
C VAL A 137 9.81 12.86 16.83
N ILE A 138 9.55 12.75 15.54
CA ILE A 138 9.91 13.74 14.53
C ILE A 138 8.63 14.37 14.03
N LYS A 139 8.56 15.71 14.00
CA LYS A 139 7.41 16.42 13.44
C LYS A 139 7.90 17.44 12.44
N ASP A 140 7.52 17.28 11.18
CA ASP A 140 7.88 18.18 10.08
C ASP A 140 6.69 19.04 9.67
N TYR A 141 6.89 20.35 9.62
CA TYR A 141 5.92 21.37 9.23
C TYR A 141 6.21 21.95 7.83
N ALA A 142 7.32 21.56 7.20
CA ALA A 142 7.69 21.99 5.86
C ALA A 142 7.08 21.02 4.83
N SER A 143 5.77 21.17 4.58
CA SER A 143 4.93 20.26 3.79
C SER A 143 5.28 20.11 2.30
N GLU A 144 6.34 20.75 1.81
CA GLU A 144 6.70 20.68 0.39
C GLU A 144 7.57 19.45 0.06
N TRP A 145 8.18 18.80 1.07
CA TRP A 145 9.06 17.65 0.87
C TRP A 145 9.02 16.70 2.07
N ALA A 146 8.99 15.38 1.81
CA ALA A 146 9.18 14.39 2.86
C ALA A 146 10.66 14.43 3.33
N PRO A 147 10.93 14.71 4.60
CA PRO A 147 12.28 14.70 5.15
C PRO A 147 12.84 13.27 5.12
N PHE A 148 14.17 13.16 5.03
CA PHE A 148 14.85 11.87 5.03
C PHE A 148 15.78 11.75 6.23
N TYR A 149 15.70 10.63 6.93
CA TYR A 149 16.45 10.40 8.16
C TYR A 149 17.26 9.11 8.06
N TYR A 150 18.52 9.18 8.48
CA TYR A 150 19.34 7.99 8.63
C TYR A 150 20.37 8.17 9.73
N ILE A 151 20.77 7.06 10.33
CA ILE A 151 21.85 6.99 11.30
C ILE A 151 23.11 6.52 10.59
N SER A 152 24.23 7.19 10.85
CA SER A 152 25.55 6.86 10.31
C SER A 152 26.62 6.84 11.39
N LEU A 153 27.74 6.20 11.10
CA LEU A 153 28.99 6.38 11.85
C LEU A 153 29.59 7.77 11.57
N GLU A 154 30.50 8.24 12.44
CA GLU A 154 31.24 9.51 12.26
C GLU A 154 32.05 9.58 10.94
N ASN A 155 32.42 8.42 10.39
CA ASN A 155 33.12 8.34 9.10
C ASN A 155 32.16 8.50 7.89
N GLY A 156 30.86 8.71 8.13
CA GLY A 156 29.82 8.89 7.13
C GLY A 156 29.22 7.60 6.57
N THR A 157 29.60 6.42 7.08
CA THR A 157 28.97 5.15 6.69
C THR A 157 27.56 5.07 7.26
N THR A 158 26.54 5.06 6.39
CA THR A 158 25.15 4.81 6.77
C THR A 158 25.00 3.43 7.38
N ILE A 159 24.30 3.37 8.52
CA ILE A 159 24.00 2.15 9.25
C ILE A 159 22.55 1.76 8.98
N LEU A 160 21.60 2.63 9.33
CA LEU A 160 20.19 2.33 9.21
C LEU A 160 19.37 3.57 8.82
N HIS A 161 18.25 3.33 8.15
CA HIS A 161 17.26 4.33 7.79
C HIS A 161 16.12 4.38 8.80
N LEU A 162 15.53 5.55 9.01
CA LEU A 162 14.23 5.66 9.70
C LEU A 162 13.18 5.95 8.63
N VAL A 163 12.17 5.09 8.52
CA VAL A 163 11.21 5.13 7.42
C VAL A 163 9.76 5.18 7.91
N PRO A 164 8.89 5.99 7.27
CA PRO A 164 7.48 6.14 7.67
C PRO A 164 6.56 5.04 7.09
N HIS A 165 7.14 3.99 6.53
CA HIS A 165 6.44 2.84 5.96
C HIS A 165 7.40 1.66 5.85
N PRO A 166 6.91 0.41 5.81
CA PRO A 166 7.78 -0.75 5.71
C PRO A 166 8.43 -0.80 4.32
N VAL A 167 9.72 -1.11 4.27
CA VAL A 167 10.55 -1.22 3.05
C VAL A 167 10.81 -2.69 2.67
N GLU A 168 11.49 -2.96 1.56
CA GLU A 168 11.86 -4.32 1.15
C GLU A 168 12.92 -4.93 2.10
N GLU A 169 12.92 -6.25 2.29
CA GLU A 169 13.71 -6.98 3.32
C GLU A 169 15.23 -6.74 3.29
N ASN A 170 15.78 -6.20 2.20
CA ASN A 170 17.22 -5.97 2.07
C ASN A 170 17.68 -4.59 2.56
N GLU A 171 16.76 -3.72 2.98
CA GLU A 171 17.09 -2.40 3.52
C GLU A 171 17.11 -2.44 5.06
N GLU A 172 18.27 -2.09 5.65
CA GLU A 172 18.38 -1.91 7.10
C GLU A 172 17.63 -0.62 7.50
N ALA A 173 16.39 -0.78 7.95
CA ALA A 173 15.53 0.34 8.33
C ALA A 173 14.69 0.03 9.57
N VAL A 174 14.49 1.05 10.40
CA VAL A 174 13.50 1.06 11.49
C VAL A 174 12.24 1.70 10.95
N VAL A 175 11.12 0.97 11.03
CA VAL A 175 9.82 1.47 10.61
C VAL A 175 9.18 2.24 11.77
N ALA A 176 8.56 3.38 11.49
CA ALA A 176 7.84 4.13 12.51
C ALA A 176 6.70 3.28 13.12
N GLU A 177 6.52 3.31 14.45
CA GLU A 177 5.36 2.68 15.11
C GLU A 177 4.05 3.42 14.79
N TYR A 178 4.15 4.73 14.56
CA TYR A 178 3.03 5.57 14.17
C TYR A 178 3.48 6.71 13.25
N VAL A 179 2.71 6.96 12.20
CA VAL A 179 2.86 8.16 11.37
C VAL A 179 1.51 8.85 11.23
N TYR A 180 1.52 10.18 11.26
CA TYR A 180 0.39 11.02 10.88
C TYR A 180 0.86 12.00 9.82
N VAL A 181 0.13 12.09 8.71
CA VAL A 181 0.42 13.02 7.62
C VAL A 181 -0.82 13.83 7.29
N SER A 182 -0.62 15.14 7.11
CA SER A 182 -1.62 16.10 6.63
C SER A 182 -0.91 17.12 5.73
N ARG A 183 -1.67 17.97 5.02
CA ARG A 183 -1.08 19.08 4.27
C ARG A 183 -0.29 20.08 5.12
N GLY A 184 -0.56 20.17 6.42
CA GLY A 184 0.09 21.13 7.31
C GLY A 184 1.34 20.62 8.00
N TYR A 185 1.46 19.31 8.21
CA TYR A 185 2.60 18.69 8.87
C TYR A 185 2.55 17.15 8.77
N SER A 186 3.71 16.51 8.94
CA SER A 186 3.87 15.10 9.26
C SER A 186 4.40 14.90 10.69
N LEU A 187 4.06 13.78 11.29
CA LEU A 187 4.52 13.33 12.60
C LEU A 187 4.90 11.86 12.48
N GLU A 188 6.08 11.50 12.93
CA GLU A 188 6.61 10.14 12.89
C GLU A 188 7.13 9.76 14.28
N VAL A 189 6.78 8.56 14.74
CA VAL A 189 7.13 8.04 16.06
C VAL A 189 7.92 6.75 15.89
N TYR A 190 9.16 6.74 16.35
CA TYR A 190 10.08 5.61 16.25
C TYR A 190 10.42 5.03 17.63
N SER A 191 10.48 3.71 17.72
CA SER A 191 10.90 2.99 18.93
C SER A 191 12.39 3.20 19.20
N LEU A 192 12.74 3.74 20.36
CA LEU A 192 14.16 3.88 20.72
C LEU A 192 14.81 2.52 20.93
N SER A 193 14.12 1.55 21.52
CA SER A 193 14.68 0.21 21.72
C SER A 193 15.04 -0.47 20.40
N GLU A 194 14.17 -0.36 19.39
CA GLU A 194 14.43 -0.94 18.06
C GLU A 194 15.61 -0.27 17.37
N ILE A 195 15.68 1.08 17.41
CA ILE A 195 16.83 1.82 16.90
C ILE A 195 18.13 1.32 17.56
N ILE A 196 18.15 1.21 18.89
CA ILE A 196 19.35 0.84 19.65
C ILE A 196 19.75 -0.61 19.36
N GLU A 197 18.80 -1.52 19.25
CA GLU A 197 19.06 -2.94 18.95
C GLU A 197 19.71 -3.15 17.58
N MET A 198 19.41 -2.31 16.60
CA MET A 198 19.98 -2.36 15.26
C MET A 198 21.37 -1.70 15.15
N LEU A 199 21.82 -0.94 16.16
CA LEU A 199 23.11 -0.24 16.11
C LEU A 199 24.30 -1.15 16.51
N PRO A 200 25.46 -1.07 15.81
CA PRO A 200 26.65 -1.85 16.16
C PRO A 200 27.24 -1.46 17.53
N ARG A 201 27.31 -2.38 18.49
CA ARG A 201 27.68 -2.10 19.91
C ARG A 201 29.12 -1.65 20.16
N ASP A 202 29.97 -1.67 19.15
CA ASP A 202 31.40 -1.37 19.21
C ASP A 202 31.73 0.10 18.87
N CYS A 203 30.71 0.95 18.75
CA CYS A 203 30.83 2.39 18.50
C CYS A 203 30.38 3.21 19.72
N ALA A 204 31.12 4.26 20.05
CA ALA A 204 30.81 5.13 21.21
C ALA A 204 29.74 6.19 20.92
N SER A 205 29.53 6.51 19.64
CA SER A 205 28.67 7.59 19.17
C SER A 205 28.17 7.30 17.75
N TYR A 206 26.94 7.72 17.46
CA TYR A 206 26.35 7.66 16.12
C TYR A 206 25.83 9.03 15.72
N GLU A 207 25.82 9.32 14.41
CA GLU A 207 25.25 10.54 13.84
C GLU A 207 23.84 10.25 13.31
N LEU A 208 22.80 10.80 13.95
CA LEU A 208 21.48 10.91 13.33
C LEU A 208 21.50 12.12 12.40
N ASN A 209 21.28 11.86 11.11
CA ASN A 209 21.24 12.88 10.08
C ASN A 209 19.80 13.09 9.63
N ILE A 210 19.32 14.32 9.78
CA ILE A 210 18.01 14.75 9.30
C ILE A 210 18.24 15.67 8.12
N TYR A 211 17.77 15.25 6.96
CA TYR A 211 17.83 16.01 5.73
C TYR A 211 16.49 16.66 5.46
N THR A 212 16.49 17.98 5.56
CA THR A 212 15.41 18.83 5.09
C THR A 212 15.83 19.49 3.77
N HIS A 213 14.92 20.22 3.12
CA HIS A 213 15.14 20.84 1.82
C HIS A 213 16.49 21.60 1.70
N ASP A 214 16.81 22.46 2.66
CA ASP A 214 17.97 23.36 2.64
C ASP A 214 19.02 23.07 3.73
N ARG A 215 18.78 22.11 4.62
CA ARG A 215 19.64 21.89 5.79
C ARG A 215 19.83 20.41 6.09
N LYS A 216 21.03 20.13 6.61
CA LYS A 216 21.36 18.87 7.24
C LYS A 216 21.57 19.13 8.73
N TYR A 217 20.79 18.47 9.58
CA TYR A 217 20.96 18.51 11.04
C TYR A 217 21.65 17.25 11.52
N ARG A 218 22.66 17.40 12.37
CA ARG A 218 23.41 16.28 12.93
C ARG A 218 23.21 16.21 14.44
N PHE A 219 22.89 15.02 14.92
CA PHE A 219 22.80 14.72 16.35
C PHE A 219 23.72 13.55 16.68
N THR A 220 24.36 13.59 17.85
CA THR A 220 25.03 12.42 18.42
C THR A 220 24.05 11.61 19.24
N LEU A 221 23.89 10.33 18.95
CA LEU A 221 23.29 9.37 19.88
C LEU A 221 24.39 8.82 20.79
N ASP A 222 24.31 9.14 22.08
CA ASP A 222 25.25 8.68 23.11
C ASP A 222 24.84 7.27 23.59
N ASP A 223 25.72 6.28 23.44
CA ASP A 223 25.40 4.87 23.74
C ASP A 223 25.23 4.59 25.25
N GLU A 224 25.87 5.36 26.14
CA GLU A 224 25.73 5.15 27.58
C GLU A 224 24.38 5.67 28.10
N THR A 225 24.00 6.87 27.67
CA THR A 225 22.81 7.57 28.16
C THR A 225 21.59 7.36 27.27
N GLN A 226 21.79 6.84 26.06
CA GLN A 226 20.79 6.65 25.01
C GLN A 226 20.07 7.95 24.66
N LYS A 227 20.79 9.07 24.66
CA LYS A 227 20.24 10.42 24.42
C LYS A 227 20.83 11.06 23.18
N LEU A 228 19.98 11.77 22.46
CA LEU A 228 20.35 12.59 21.33
C LEU A 228 20.87 13.95 21.80
N LEU A 229 22.07 14.29 21.36
CA LEU A 229 22.73 15.55 21.60
C LEU A 229 22.90 16.28 20.27
N PHE A 230 22.31 17.47 20.14
CA PHE A 230 22.48 18.28 18.94
C PHE A 230 23.95 18.71 18.79
N MET A 231 24.53 18.49 17.61
CA MET A 231 25.91 18.87 17.29
C MET A 231 25.97 20.19 16.53
N ASP A 232 25.51 20.17 15.27
CA ASP A 232 25.59 21.27 14.32
C ASP A 232 24.49 21.14 13.23
N TYR A 233 24.40 22.17 12.40
CA TYR A 233 23.64 22.14 11.16
C TYR A 233 24.49 22.71 10.02
N LEU A 234 24.22 22.24 8.81
CA LEU A 234 24.90 22.71 7.59
C LEU A 234 23.87 23.11 6.54
N ASP A 235 24.05 24.29 5.95
CA ASP A 235 23.28 24.71 4.78
C ASP A 235 23.66 23.85 3.57
N MET A 236 22.66 23.28 2.92
CA MET A 236 22.76 22.42 1.76
C MET A 236 22.35 23.23 0.52
N PHE A 237 23.16 23.20 -0.54
CA PHE A 237 22.88 23.99 -1.75
C PHE A 237 21.91 23.34 -2.73
N TYR A 238 21.58 22.06 -2.56
CA TYR A 238 20.51 21.32 -3.25
C TYR A 238 20.64 19.84 -2.87
N LEU A 239 19.58 19.20 -2.40
CA LEU A 239 19.42 17.75 -2.51
C LEU A 239 18.48 17.48 -3.68
N SER A 240 18.85 16.55 -4.55
CA SER A 240 17.79 15.86 -5.30
C SER A 240 16.92 15.16 -4.24
N PRO A 241 15.58 15.29 -4.30
CA PRO A 241 14.72 14.50 -3.43
C PRO A 241 15.12 13.02 -3.55
N PRO A 242 15.13 12.26 -2.44
CA PRO A 242 15.38 10.83 -2.54
C PRO A 242 14.36 10.21 -3.51
N PRO A 243 14.69 9.11 -4.20
CA PRO A 243 13.82 8.47 -5.19
C PRO A 243 12.57 7.80 -4.58
N ILE A 244 12.22 8.14 -3.33
CA ILE A 244 11.05 7.65 -2.57
C ILE A 244 9.81 8.44 -3.03
N GLY A 245 9.66 8.64 -4.33
CA GLY A 245 8.38 9.07 -4.88
C GLY A 245 7.49 7.85 -5.02
N ASN A 246 6.19 8.04 -4.82
CA ASN A 246 5.13 7.06 -5.08
C ASN A 246 4.84 6.05 -3.96
N THR A 247 4.74 6.59 -2.75
CA THR A 247 4.16 5.94 -1.57
C THR A 247 2.63 6.11 -1.55
N ILE A 248 1.95 5.42 -0.63
CA ILE A 248 0.50 5.64 -0.40
C ILE A 248 0.22 7.10 -0.02
N TYR A 249 1.12 7.74 0.73
CA TYR A 249 0.98 9.16 1.09
C TYR A 249 0.94 10.02 -0.18
N ASP A 250 1.86 9.82 -1.11
CA ASP A 250 1.93 10.59 -2.35
C ASP A 250 0.65 10.41 -3.18
N VAL A 251 0.21 9.15 -3.38
CA VAL A 251 -1.00 8.88 -4.16
C VAL A 251 -2.26 9.47 -3.51
N VAL A 252 -2.35 9.49 -2.19
CA VAL A 252 -3.47 10.14 -1.50
C VAL A 252 -3.41 11.66 -1.68
N PHE A 253 -2.27 12.30 -1.40
CA PHE A 253 -2.20 13.77 -1.40
C PHE A 253 -2.15 14.39 -2.80
N GLU A 254 -1.64 13.66 -3.80
CA GLU A 254 -1.56 14.12 -5.19
C GLU A 254 -2.71 13.56 -6.05
N GLY A 255 -3.10 12.30 -5.83
CA GLY A 255 -4.08 11.59 -6.66
C GLY A 255 -5.52 11.74 -6.18
N PHE A 256 -5.79 11.96 -4.90
CA PHE A 256 -7.17 12.07 -4.42
C PHE A 256 -7.67 13.50 -4.54
N ASN A 257 -8.72 13.70 -5.34
CA ASN A 257 -9.35 14.99 -5.54
C ASN A 257 -10.79 14.83 -6.05
N GLU A 258 -11.53 15.94 -6.09
CA GLU A 258 -12.94 15.96 -6.52
C GLU A 258 -13.16 15.42 -7.93
N THR A 259 -12.22 15.66 -8.86
CA THR A 259 -12.32 15.16 -10.24
C THR A 259 -12.27 13.63 -10.28
N VAL A 260 -11.32 13.04 -9.55
CA VAL A 260 -11.18 11.58 -9.45
C VAL A 260 -12.41 10.97 -8.77
N PHE A 261 -12.88 11.56 -7.68
CA PHE A 261 -14.06 11.07 -6.98
C PHE A 261 -15.33 11.15 -7.84
N GLN A 262 -15.54 12.25 -8.56
CA GLN A 262 -16.64 12.36 -9.52
C GLN A 262 -16.53 11.29 -10.60
N ARG A 263 -15.32 11.01 -11.10
CA ARG A 263 -15.12 10.00 -12.13
C ARG A 263 -15.44 8.59 -11.64
N ILE A 264 -15.08 8.26 -10.40
CA ILE A 264 -15.46 7.00 -9.75
C ILE A 264 -16.98 6.94 -9.59
N GLN A 265 -17.62 8.02 -9.13
CA GLN A 265 -19.08 8.11 -9.03
C GLN A 265 -19.78 7.84 -10.37
N GLU A 266 -19.28 8.41 -11.46
CA GLU A 266 -19.87 8.23 -12.79
C GLU A 266 -19.68 6.80 -13.34
N GLN A 267 -18.46 6.24 -13.22
CA GLN A 267 -18.11 4.97 -13.88
C GLN A 267 -18.48 3.72 -13.07
N VAL A 268 -18.33 3.76 -11.75
CA VAL A 268 -18.56 2.60 -10.88
C VAL A 268 -20.03 2.52 -10.48
N PHE A 269 -20.54 3.63 -9.95
CA PHE A 269 -21.86 3.71 -9.32
C PHE A 269 -22.94 4.15 -10.33
N GLY A 270 -22.64 5.12 -11.18
CA GLY A 270 -23.62 5.73 -12.08
C GLY A 270 -24.81 6.37 -11.33
N GLY A 271 -25.81 6.85 -12.06
CA GLY A 271 -26.97 7.53 -11.47
C GLY A 271 -27.84 6.65 -10.55
N ASN A 272 -27.87 5.33 -10.80
CA ASN A 272 -28.75 4.40 -10.09
C ASN A 272 -28.30 4.07 -8.67
N PHE A 273 -27.05 4.39 -8.30
CA PHE A 273 -26.49 4.09 -6.98
C PHE A 273 -26.42 5.29 -6.04
N LEU A 274 -26.87 6.48 -6.46
CA LEU A 274 -26.86 7.69 -5.62
C LEU A 274 -27.68 7.54 -4.32
N GLY A 275 -28.78 6.77 -4.36
CA GLY A 275 -29.64 6.50 -3.20
C GLY A 275 -29.49 5.10 -2.58
N LYS A 276 -28.50 4.31 -3.03
CA LYS A 276 -28.28 2.95 -2.57
C LYS A 276 -27.55 2.91 -1.23
N GLY A 277 -27.77 1.83 -0.47
CA GLY A 277 -27.21 1.64 0.86
C GLY A 277 -25.68 1.58 0.83
N MET A 278 -25.09 1.84 1.99
CA MET A 278 -23.63 1.86 2.15
C MET A 278 -22.98 0.56 1.67
N LEU A 279 -23.46 -0.59 2.17
CA LEU A 279 -22.93 -1.92 1.84
C LEU A 279 -23.14 -2.32 0.37
N GLU A 280 -24.23 -1.87 -0.26
CA GLU A 280 -24.44 -2.09 -1.70
C GLU A 280 -23.36 -1.37 -2.53
N LYS A 281 -22.91 -0.19 -2.11
CA LYS A 281 -21.81 0.53 -2.77
C LYS A 281 -20.47 -0.18 -2.57
N VAL A 282 -20.21 -0.72 -1.37
CA VAL A 282 -18.99 -1.50 -1.08
C VAL A 282 -18.90 -2.70 -2.01
N TRP A 283 -19.96 -3.49 -2.09
CA TRP A 283 -20.02 -4.66 -2.98
C TRP A 283 -19.84 -4.26 -4.45
N ARG A 284 -20.48 -3.16 -4.87
CA ARG A 284 -20.40 -2.64 -6.23
C ARG A 284 -18.98 -2.21 -6.63
N LEU A 285 -18.16 -1.71 -5.70
CA LEU A 285 -16.77 -1.35 -5.99
C LEU A 285 -15.97 -2.57 -6.43
N VAL A 286 -16.05 -3.65 -5.65
CA VAL A 286 -15.34 -4.90 -5.94
C VAL A 286 -15.87 -5.54 -7.21
N GLU A 287 -17.20 -5.63 -7.35
CA GLU A 287 -17.84 -6.17 -8.56
C GLU A 287 -17.41 -5.43 -9.84
N TRP A 288 -17.32 -4.09 -9.76
CA TRP A 288 -16.87 -3.28 -10.88
C TRP A 288 -15.42 -3.56 -11.23
N ALA A 289 -14.52 -3.62 -10.23
CA ALA A 289 -13.11 -3.87 -10.46
C ALA A 289 -12.88 -5.26 -11.06
N GLU A 290 -13.49 -6.30 -10.48
CA GLU A 290 -13.45 -7.68 -10.98
C GLU A 290 -13.88 -7.78 -12.46
N SER A 291 -14.87 -6.98 -12.88
CA SER A 291 -15.38 -7.00 -14.25
C SER A 291 -14.59 -6.13 -15.24
N ASN A 292 -13.78 -5.18 -14.76
CA ASN A 292 -13.19 -4.14 -15.61
C ASN A 292 -11.67 -4.07 -15.57
N ILE A 293 -11.03 -4.66 -14.56
CA ILE A 293 -9.59 -4.56 -14.32
C ILE A 293 -8.95 -5.94 -14.43
N GLU A 294 -7.87 -6.05 -15.19
CA GLU A 294 -7.04 -7.26 -15.27
C GLU A 294 -5.98 -7.24 -14.17
N TYR A 295 -5.83 -8.33 -13.42
CA TYR A 295 -4.75 -8.42 -12.43
C TYR A 295 -3.39 -8.62 -13.11
N SER A 296 -2.39 -7.85 -12.67
CA SER A 296 -1.01 -7.96 -13.12
C SER A 296 -0.18 -8.74 -12.11
N HIS A 297 0.44 -9.84 -12.51
CA HIS A 297 1.46 -10.53 -11.69
C HIS A 297 2.87 -9.94 -11.85
N LEU A 298 3.04 -8.95 -12.73
CA LEU A 298 4.30 -8.24 -12.86
C LEU A 298 4.37 -7.20 -11.76
N GLY A 299 5.32 -7.38 -10.83
CA GLY A 299 5.61 -6.40 -9.79
C GLY A 299 5.87 -5.03 -10.42
N SER A 300 5.08 -4.05 -10.00
CA SER A 300 5.30 -2.64 -10.30
C SER A 300 5.90 -1.99 -9.07
N PHE A 301 7.02 -1.27 -9.25
CA PHE A 301 7.53 -0.37 -8.20
C PHE A 301 6.66 0.90 -8.07
N PHE A 302 5.62 1.02 -8.90
CA PHE A 302 4.76 2.18 -8.98
C PHE A 302 3.30 1.81 -8.66
N ILE A 303 2.80 2.28 -7.53
CA ILE A 303 1.38 2.46 -7.19
C ILE A 303 0.73 3.42 -8.20
N GLN A 304 -0.32 3.00 -8.88
CA GLN A 304 -1.08 3.84 -9.79
C GLN A 304 -2.03 4.76 -9.01
N ASP A 305 -2.22 5.99 -9.50
CA ASP A 305 -3.33 6.81 -9.02
C ASP A 305 -4.68 6.20 -9.46
N PRO A 306 -5.78 6.47 -8.73
CA PRO A 306 -7.06 5.82 -9.01
C PRO A 306 -7.62 6.08 -10.42
N LEU A 307 -7.29 7.21 -11.04
CA LEU A 307 -7.75 7.49 -12.40
C LEU A 307 -6.95 6.69 -13.43
N ALA A 308 -5.62 6.66 -13.29
CA ALA A 308 -4.76 5.81 -14.11
C ALA A 308 -5.17 4.34 -14.03
N PHE A 309 -5.43 3.82 -12.82
CA PHE A 309 -5.90 2.45 -12.62
C PHE A 309 -7.19 2.14 -13.40
N MET A 310 -8.18 3.04 -13.37
CA MET A 310 -9.41 2.87 -14.14
C MET A 310 -9.20 2.94 -15.67
N GLU A 311 -8.26 3.75 -16.13
CA GLU A 311 -7.97 3.95 -17.56
C GLU A 311 -7.11 2.83 -18.15
N GLU A 312 -6.08 2.41 -17.44
CA GLU A 312 -5.18 1.32 -17.84
C GLU A 312 -5.88 -0.04 -17.80
N ARG A 313 -6.92 -0.17 -16.96
CA ARG A 313 -7.69 -1.41 -16.76
C ARG A 313 -6.81 -2.59 -16.34
N LYS A 314 -5.73 -2.29 -15.63
CA LYS A 314 -4.77 -3.27 -15.15
C LYS A 314 -4.04 -2.76 -13.92
N GLY A 315 -3.80 -3.62 -12.94
CA GLY A 315 -3.02 -3.24 -11.75
C GLY A 315 -2.61 -4.42 -10.86
N VAL A 316 -1.82 -4.13 -9.84
CA VAL A 316 -1.38 -5.05 -8.77
C VAL A 316 -2.19 -4.81 -7.49
N CYS A 317 -2.06 -5.68 -6.49
CA CYS A 317 -2.87 -5.62 -5.25
C CYS A 317 -2.94 -4.23 -4.59
N ILE A 318 -1.81 -3.49 -4.51
CA ILE A 318 -1.80 -2.14 -3.94
C ILE A 318 -2.59 -1.11 -4.77
N ASP A 319 -2.63 -1.26 -6.10
CA ASP A 319 -3.41 -0.37 -6.97
C ASP A 319 -4.92 -0.55 -6.71
N TYR A 320 -5.36 -1.80 -6.55
CA TYR A 320 -6.74 -2.12 -6.15
C TYR A 320 -7.07 -1.52 -4.79
N ALA A 321 -6.19 -1.70 -3.80
CA ALA A 321 -6.41 -1.21 -2.45
C ALA A 321 -6.55 0.33 -2.41
N VAL A 322 -5.68 1.05 -3.13
CA VAL A 322 -5.74 2.52 -3.21
C VAL A 322 -6.96 3.00 -3.99
N PHE A 323 -7.31 2.32 -5.10
CA PHE A 323 -8.53 2.60 -5.85
C PHE A 323 -9.80 2.41 -5.00
N TYR A 324 -9.89 1.29 -4.26
CA TYR A 324 -11.01 1.03 -3.37
C TYR A 324 -11.09 2.05 -2.24
N ALA A 325 -9.96 2.45 -1.65
CA ALA A 325 -9.95 3.52 -0.67
C ALA A 325 -10.51 4.84 -1.24
N ALA A 326 -10.08 5.24 -2.45
CA ALA A 326 -10.64 6.39 -3.15
C ALA A 326 -12.15 6.22 -3.42
N GLY A 327 -12.59 5.03 -3.83
CA GLY A 327 -13.99 4.75 -4.13
C GLY A 327 -14.91 4.74 -2.91
N LEU A 328 -14.41 4.28 -1.76
CA LEU A 328 -15.10 4.39 -0.48
C LEU A 328 -15.27 5.88 -0.12
N LEU A 329 -14.21 6.67 -0.14
CA LEU A 329 -14.32 8.11 0.15
C LEU A 329 -15.26 8.83 -0.83
N ALA A 330 -15.16 8.51 -2.13
CA ALA A 330 -16.05 9.03 -3.17
C ALA A 330 -17.53 8.62 -2.95
N SER A 331 -17.78 7.51 -2.25
CA SER A 331 -19.14 7.03 -1.93
C SER A 331 -19.78 7.73 -0.73
N GLY A 332 -19.05 8.62 -0.06
CA GLY A 332 -19.48 9.38 1.11
C GLY A 332 -18.99 8.82 2.45
N PHE A 333 -18.03 7.90 2.44
CA PHE A 333 -17.39 7.43 3.67
C PHE A 333 -16.35 8.47 4.12
N ASN A 334 -16.25 8.69 5.43
CA ASN A 334 -15.27 9.63 5.98
C ASN A 334 -13.89 8.98 6.18
N GLU A 335 -13.83 7.66 6.18
CA GLU A 335 -12.60 6.90 6.39
C GLU A 335 -12.54 5.66 5.49
N ALA A 336 -11.32 5.35 5.06
CA ALA A 336 -10.96 4.14 4.35
C ALA A 336 -9.59 3.67 4.81
N TYR A 337 -9.28 2.40 4.63
CA TYR A 337 -8.01 1.81 5.03
C TYR A 337 -7.34 1.17 3.82
N VAL A 338 -6.02 1.31 3.73
CA VAL A 338 -5.17 0.41 2.94
C VAL A 338 -4.40 -0.44 3.94
N LEU A 339 -4.60 -1.76 3.89
CA LEU A 339 -3.91 -2.71 4.75
C LEU A 339 -2.76 -3.32 3.96
N SER A 340 -1.60 -3.50 4.59
CA SER A 340 -0.43 -4.12 3.98
C SER A 340 0.24 -5.11 4.93
N PHE A 341 0.59 -6.27 4.42
CA PHE A 341 1.15 -7.38 5.19
C PHE A 341 1.99 -8.30 4.30
N GLY A 342 2.78 -9.17 4.92
CA GLY A 342 3.54 -10.20 4.22
C GLY A 342 2.66 -11.40 3.88
N VAL A 343 2.94 -12.03 2.74
CA VAL A 343 2.31 -13.27 2.27
C VAL A 343 3.41 -14.11 1.61
N GLY A 344 3.87 -15.14 2.33
CA GLY A 344 5.11 -15.85 1.97
C GLY A 344 6.30 -14.88 1.88
N ASP A 345 7.02 -14.89 0.75
CA ASP A 345 8.17 -14.01 0.48
C ASP A 345 7.76 -12.70 -0.24
N THR A 346 6.46 -12.39 -0.30
CA THR A 346 5.94 -11.24 -1.03
C THR A 346 5.10 -10.34 -0.13
N ARG A 347 4.88 -9.10 -0.57
CA ARG A 347 3.95 -8.19 0.10
C ARG A 347 2.60 -8.19 -0.61
N HIS A 348 1.55 -8.07 0.19
CA HIS A 348 0.19 -7.95 -0.28
C HIS A 348 -0.46 -6.70 0.33
N ALA A 349 -1.47 -6.19 -0.36
CA ALA A 349 -2.22 -5.04 0.10
C ALA A 349 -3.69 -5.14 -0.32
N VAL A 350 -4.58 -4.77 0.60
CA VAL A 350 -6.04 -4.84 0.42
C VAL A 350 -6.66 -3.55 0.94
N ALA A 351 -7.86 -3.20 0.49
CA ALA A 351 -8.60 -2.12 1.13
C ALA A 351 -9.42 -2.65 2.30
N GLY A 352 -9.63 -1.79 3.29
CA GLY A 352 -10.46 -2.07 4.45
C GLY A 352 -11.41 -0.94 4.78
N MET A 353 -12.51 -1.27 5.45
CA MET A 353 -13.41 -0.29 6.06
C MET A 353 -14.04 -0.82 7.34
N GLY A 354 -14.19 0.05 8.34
CA GLY A 354 -14.93 -0.29 9.55
C GLY A 354 -16.44 -0.20 9.33
N TYR A 355 -17.20 -1.18 9.80
CA TYR A 355 -18.65 -1.18 9.83
C TYR A 355 -19.15 -1.87 11.10
N GLU A 356 -19.87 -1.14 11.95
CA GLU A 356 -20.50 -1.66 13.18
C GLU A 356 -19.57 -2.47 14.12
N GLY A 357 -18.27 -2.16 14.15
CA GLY A 357 -17.29 -2.88 14.98
C GLY A 357 -16.50 -3.96 14.25
N THR A 358 -16.94 -4.37 13.07
CA THR A 358 -16.25 -5.29 12.16
C THR A 358 -15.40 -4.52 11.15
N MET A 359 -14.30 -5.11 10.69
CA MET A 359 -13.55 -4.60 9.54
C MET A 359 -13.87 -5.45 8.31
N LEU A 360 -14.43 -4.82 7.28
CA LEU A 360 -14.64 -5.46 5.99
C LEU A 360 -13.40 -5.24 5.11
N VAL A 361 -12.98 -6.30 4.43
CA VAL A 361 -11.83 -6.36 3.52
C VAL A 361 -12.35 -6.46 2.09
N LEU A 362 -11.83 -5.58 1.24
CA LEU A 362 -12.13 -5.55 -0.20
C LEU A 362 -10.90 -6.05 -0.95
N GLU A 363 -11.07 -7.20 -1.58
CA GLU A 363 -10.04 -7.85 -2.39
C GLU A 363 -10.30 -7.70 -3.90
N GLN A 364 -9.45 -8.27 -4.76
CA GLN A 364 -9.56 -8.14 -6.22
C GLN A 364 -10.86 -8.74 -6.79
N HIS A 365 -11.40 -9.75 -6.13
CA HIS A 365 -12.60 -10.48 -6.55
C HIS A 365 -13.61 -10.52 -5.42
N LEU A 366 -14.90 -10.59 -5.78
CA LEU A 366 -15.94 -10.88 -4.81
C LEU A 366 -15.69 -12.26 -4.18
N PRO A 367 -16.05 -12.42 -2.90
CA PRO A 367 -16.84 -11.52 -2.06
C PRO A 367 -16.03 -10.46 -1.29
N VAL A 368 -16.75 -9.48 -0.72
CA VAL A 368 -16.23 -8.67 0.40
C VAL A 368 -16.26 -9.55 1.66
N MET A 369 -15.16 -9.56 2.42
CA MET A 369 -14.94 -10.50 3.53
C MET A 369 -14.78 -9.78 4.86
N GLU A 370 -15.07 -10.44 5.98
CA GLU A 370 -14.69 -9.93 7.30
C GLU A 370 -13.19 -10.15 7.53
N LEU A 371 -12.52 -9.22 8.24
CA LEU A 371 -11.07 -9.30 8.47
C LEU A 371 -10.68 -10.57 9.23
N GLN A 372 -11.50 -11.04 10.18
CA GLN A 372 -11.21 -12.25 10.96
C GLN A 372 -11.19 -13.48 10.04
N ASP A 373 -12.21 -13.66 9.22
CA ASP A 373 -12.30 -14.75 8.23
C ASP A 373 -11.18 -14.66 7.20
N TYR A 374 -10.86 -13.45 6.75
CA TYR A 374 -9.79 -13.20 5.80
C TYR A 374 -8.43 -13.64 6.35
N ILE A 375 -8.16 -13.41 7.63
CA ILE A 375 -6.95 -13.87 8.31
C ILE A 375 -7.00 -15.40 8.53
N GLN A 376 -8.13 -15.92 9.03
CA GLN A 376 -8.30 -17.33 9.36
C GLN A 376 -8.17 -18.23 8.12
N TYR A 377 -8.73 -17.81 7.00
CA TYR A 377 -8.76 -18.56 5.75
C TYR A 377 -7.81 -17.99 4.69
N SER A 378 -6.76 -17.27 5.10
CA SER A 378 -5.86 -16.61 4.15
C SER A 378 -5.20 -17.59 3.18
N GLU A 379 -4.92 -18.83 3.57
CA GLU A 379 -4.37 -19.86 2.66
C GLU A 379 -5.32 -20.21 1.52
N MET A 380 -6.63 -20.10 1.74
CA MET A 380 -7.64 -20.33 0.72
C MET A 380 -7.75 -19.14 -0.24
N VAL A 381 -7.54 -17.91 0.25
CA VAL A 381 -7.66 -16.68 -0.55
C VAL A 381 -6.38 -16.32 -1.28
N LEU A 382 -5.24 -16.49 -0.62
CA LEU A 382 -3.92 -15.99 -1.03
C LEU A 382 -2.92 -17.08 -1.35
N GLU A 383 -3.32 -18.35 -1.24
CA GLU A 383 -2.45 -19.53 -1.38
C GLU A 383 -1.28 -19.57 -0.36
N ALA A 384 -1.32 -18.71 0.66
CA ALA A 384 -0.33 -18.62 1.74
C ALA A 384 -0.90 -17.97 3.00
N SER A 385 -0.24 -18.25 4.13
CA SER A 385 -0.53 -17.62 5.41
C SER A 385 -0.09 -16.15 5.43
N ILE A 386 -0.88 -15.28 6.07
CA ILE A 386 -0.49 -13.88 6.32
C ILE A 386 0.61 -13.83 7.38
N SER A 387 1.71 -13.15 7.07
CA SER A 387 2.77 -12.83 8.00
C SER A 387 2.42 -11.55 8.76
N MET A 388 2.40 -11.64 10.08
CA MET A 388 2.25 -10.48 10.97
C MET A 388 3.55 -9.66 11.01
N PRO A 389 3.46 -8.35 11.27
CA PRO A 389 2.24 -7.56 11.54
C PRO A 389 1.44 -7.17 10.29
N ILE A 390 0.15 -6.86 10.48
CA ILE A 390 -0.66 -6.14 9.48
C ILE A 390 -0.51 -4.65 9.74
N TYR A 391 -0.01 -3.91 8.75
CA TYR A 391 0.04 -2.45 8.81
C TYR A 391 -1.19 -1.83 8.17
N ALA A 392 -1.69 -0.74 8.74
CA ALA A 392 -2.85 -0.02 8.22
C ALA A 392 -2.49 1.45 7.93
N TYR A 393 -2.89 1.91 6.74
CA TYR A 393 -2.94 3.32 6.36
C TYR A 393 -4.40 3.76 6.44
N LYS A 394 -4.77 4.40 7.54
CA LYS A 394 -6.09 4.98 7.72
C LYS A 394 -6.15 6.34 7.05
N ILE A 395 -6.94 6.44 5.98
CA ILE A 395 -7.16 7.66 5.21
C ILE A 395 -8.49 8.25 5.67
N LYS A 396 -8.46 9.49 6.15
CA LYS A 396 -9.67 10.26 6.47
C LYS A 396 -9.85 11.40 5.49
N HIS A 397 -11.11 11.69 5.18
CA HIS A 397 -11.50 12.84 4.38
C HIS A 397 -12.54 13.66 5.14
N GLU A 398 -12.13 14.85 5.59
CA GLU A 398 -13.00 15.78 6.31
C GLU A 398 -12.90 17.18 5.73
N LYS A 399 -14.04 17.76 5.34
CA LYS A 399 -14.14 19.15 4.85
C LYS A 399 -13.19 19.48 3.68
N GLY A 400 -12.92 18.52 2.79
CA GLY A 400 -12.04 18.70 1.63
C GLY A 400 -10.54 18.52 1.93
N GLU A 401 -10.19 18.14 3.15
CA GLU A 401 -8.81 17.86 3.55
C GLU A 401 -8.62 16.37 3.83
N PHE A 402 -7.44 15.86 3.48
CA PHE A 402 -7.06 14.47 3.73
C PHE A 402 -6.04 14.38 4.86
N THR A 403 -6.15 13.31 5.64
CA THR A 403 -5.12 12.90 6.59
C THR A 403 -4.86 11.42 6.45
N VAL A 404 -3.61 11.00 6.60
CA VAL A 404 -3.22 9.59 6.58
C VAL A 404 -2.54 9.24 7.90
N GLU A 405 -3.05 8.23 8.59
CA GLU A 405 -2.42 7.64 9.78
C GLU A 405 -1.88 6.25 9.43
N PHE A 406 -0.61 5.99 9.74
CA PHE A 406 0.00 4.66 9.61
C PHE A 406 0.28 4.07 10.98
N PHE A 407 -0.04 2.79 11.17
CA PHE A 407 0.16 2.06 12.42
C PHE A 407 0.05 0.54 12.21
N GLU A 408 0.57 -0.24 13.16
CA GLU A 408 0.28 -1.68 13.27
C GLU A 408 -1.18 -1.91 13.69
N LEU A 409 -1.93 -2.61 12.85
CA LEU A 409 -3.34 -2.90 13.07
C LEU A 409 -3.50 -3.96 14.16
N ASN A 410 -4.11 -3.58 15.28
CA ASN A 410 -4.63 -4.54 16.25
C ASN A 410 -5.91 -5.19 15.70
N SER A 411 -5.76 -6.33 15.00
CA SER A 411 -6.89 -7.08 14.42
C SER A 411 -7.89 -7.56 15.46
N ALA A 412 -7.46 -7.86 16.69
CA ALA A 412 -8.33 -8.31 17.78
C ALA A 412 -9.33 -7.24 18.26
N LYS A 413 -9.20 -5.98 17.79
CA LYS A 413 -10.19 -4.93 18.05
C LYS A 413 -11.48 -5.09 17.23
N TYR A 414 -11.44 -5.82 16.12
CA TYR A 414 -12.57 -5.95 15.22
C TYR A 414 -13.34 -7.24 15.46
N GLU A 415 -14.66 -7.11 15.59
CA GLU A 415 -15.56 -8.23 15.85
C GLU A 415 -15.73 -9.11 14.60
N ASP A 416 -15.79 -10.41 14.83
CA ASP A 416 -16.33 -11.39 13.88
C ASP A 416 -17.85 -11.41 14.06
N ALA A 417 -18.56 -10.84 13.09
CA ALA A 417 -20.01 -10.75 13.12
C ALA A 417 -20.70 -12.06 12.70
N SER A 418 -19.95 -12.99 12.11
CA SER A 418 -20.48 -14.21 11.48
C SER A 418 -19.71 -15.49 11.87
N PRO A 419 -19.49 -15.78 13.17
CA PRO A 419 -18.49 -16.76 13.65
C PRO A 419 -18.77 -18.24 13.39
N ILE A 420 -19.88 -18.55 12.69
CA ILE A 420 -20.25 -19.92 12.33
C ILE A 420 -19.59 -20.32 10.99
N ASP A 421 -18.98 -19.35 10.27
CA ASP A 421 -18.22 -19.50 9.02
C ASP A 421 -18.93 -20.38 7.99
N GLY A 422 -19.91 -19.79 7.30
CA GLY A 422 -20.70 -20.44 6.27
C GLY A 422 -22.18 -20.12 6.31
N ILE A 423 -22.90 -20.65 5.32
CA ILE A 423 -24.32 -20.34 5.11
C ILE A 423 -25.21 -20.87 6.24
N THR A 424 -26.36 -20.22 6.43
CA THR A 424 -27.40 -20.60 7.39
C THR A 424 -28.62 -21.20 6.68
N GLU A 425 -29.57 -21.73 7.46
CA GLU A 425 -30.87 -22.15 6.90
C GLU A 425 -31.65 -20.94 6.35
N GLU A 426 -31.63 -19.81 7.06
CA GLU A 426 -32.22 -18.54 6.61
C GLU A 426 -31.63 -18.10 5.26
N PHE A 427 -30.31 -18.23 5.09
CA PHE A 427 -29.68 -17.97 3.80
C PHE A 427 -30.22 -18.85 2.67
N ALA A 428 -30.43 -20.15 2.92
CA ALA A 428 -31.01 -21.05 1.92
C ALA A 428 -32.47 -20.69 1.57
N GLU A 429 -33.26 -20.28 2.56
CA GLU A 429 -34.64 -19.79 2.36
C GLU A 429 -34.66 -18.53 1.49
N ASP A 430 -33.78 -17.57 1.76
CA ASP A 430 -33.70 -16.33 0.98
C ASP A 430 -33.15 -16.54 -0.43
N ILE A 431 -32.24 -17.50 -0.62
CA ILE A 431 -31.85 -17.97 -1.96
C ILE A 431 -33.06 -18.58 -2.68
N ALA A 432 -33.86 -19.44 -2.03
CA ALA A 432 -35.06 -20.02 -2.65
C ALA A 432 -36.02 -18.92 -3.11
N TRP A 433 -36.23 -17.90 -2.26
CA TRP A 433 -37.06 -16.75 -2.59
C TRP A 433 -36.50 -15.95 -3.77
N SER A 434 -35.22 -15.60 -3.74
CA SER A 434 -34.57 -14.84 -4.83
C SER A 434 -34.63 -15.59 -6.17
N LEU A 435 -34.33 -16.89 -6.17
CA LEU A 435 -34.42 -17.75 -7.36
C LEU A 435 -35.85 -17.85 -7.89
N SER A 436 -36.86 -17.95 -7.02
CA SER A 436 -38.28 -17.98 -7.42
C SER A 436 -38.65 -16.76 -8.26
N GLN A 437 -38.20 -15.58 -7.86
CA GLN A 437 -38.48 -14.32 -8.55
C GLN A 437 -37.73 -14.23 -9.89
N LYS A 438 -36.45 -14.59 -9.90
CA LYS A 438 -35.59 -14.49 -11.09
C LYS A 438 -35.96 -15.51 -12.16
N LEU A 439 -36.30 -16.74 -11.77
CA LEU A 439 -36.68 -17.82 -12.68
C LEU A 439 -38.18 -17.85 -12.99
N LYS A 440 -39.00 -17.06 -12.28
CA LYS A 440 -40.47 -17.11 -12.32
C LYS A 440 -41.03 -18.49 -11.95
N ALA A 441 -40.38 -19.16 -11.00
CA ALA A 441 -40.75 -20.47 -10.47
C ALA A 441 -41.54 -20.31 -9.15
N SER A 442 -42.36 -21.30 -8.81
CA SER A 442 -43.05 -21.35 -7.52
C SER A 442 -42.21 -22.11 -6.50
N ILE A 443 -42.17 -21.64 -5.24
CA ILE A 443 -41.54 -22.40 -4.16
C ILE A 443 -42.40 -23.63 -3.85
N SER A 444 -41.77 -24.82 -3.78
CA SER A 444 -42.44 -26.09 -3.48
C SER A 444 -42.01 -26.64 -2.13
N ASN A 445 -42.98 -27.18 -1.39
CA ASN A 445 -42.73 -27.99 -0.19
C ASN A 445 -42.81 -29.50 -0.47
N GLU A 446 -43.11 -29.87 -1.72
CA GLU A 446 -43.20 -31.26 -2.18
C GLU A 446 -41.88 -31.73 -2.79
N ALA A 447 -41.65 -33.04 -2.80
CA ALA A 447 -40.49 -33.64 -3.43
C ALA A 447 -40.48 -33.37 -4.95
N LEU A 448 -39.43 -32.69 -5.41
CA LEU A 448 -39.22 -32.38 -6.83
C LEU A 448 -38.33 -33.44 -7.50
N PRO A 449 -38.50 -33.69 -8.81
CA PRO A 449 -37.87 -34.81 -9.49
C PRO A 449 -36.35 -34.66 -9.71
N TYR A 450 -35.84 -33.43 -9.71
CA TYR A 450 -34.42 -33.15 -9.91
C TYR A 450 -33.80 -32.52 -8.67
N THR A 451 -32.54 -32.87 -8.41
CA THR A 451 -31.74 -32.33 -7.32
C THR A 451 -30.37 -31.97 -7.85
N TRP A 452 -29.88 -30.81 -7.47
CA TRP A 452 -28.54 -30.34 -7.74
C TRP A 452 -27.87 -29.94 -6.44
N GLU A 453 -26.80 -30.64 -6.10
CA GLU A 453 -25.88 -30.26 -5.03
C GLU A 453 -24.92 -29.19 -5.56
N TRP A 454 -25.07 -27.97 -5.06
CA TRP A 454 -24.24 -26.83 -5.43
C TRP A 454 -23.35 -26.44 -4.26
N SER A 455 -22.07 -26.80 -4.37
CA SER A 455 -21.05 -26.50 -3.37
C SER A 455 -20.07 -25.45 -3.87
N TRP A 456 -19.72 -24.51 -2.98
CA TRP A 456 -18.66 -23.54 -3.24
C TRP A 456 -17.98 -23.15 -1.94
N GLU A 457 -16.69 -23.47 -1.81
CA GLU A 457 -15.91 -23.21 -0.57
C GLU A 457 -15.92 -21.74 -0.16
N THR A 458 -16.02 -20.80 -1.11
CA THR A 458 -16.08 -19.35 -0.84
C THR A 458 -17.30 -18.96 0.01
N LEU A 459 -18.32 -19.81 0.12
CA LEU A 459 -19.44 -19.59 1.03
C LEU A 459 -19.03 -19.57 2.52
N ARG A 460 -17.83 -20.03 2.88
CA ARG A 460 -17.29 -19.85 4.25
C ARG A 460 -17.21 -18.39 4.67
N PHE A 461 -17.01 -17.49 3.71
CA PHE A 461 -16.96 -16.04 3.93
C PHE A 461 -18.34 -15.37 3.98
N TYR A 462 -19.41 -16.16 4.00
CA TYR A 462 -20.76 -15.62 4.17
C TYR A 462 -20.80 -14.77 5.44
N SER A 463 -21.13 -13.49 5.26
CA SER A 463 -21.25 -12.53 6.35
C SER A 463 -22.69 -12.08 6.47
N GLN A 464 -23.23 -12.11 7.70
CA GLN A 464 -24.57 -11.62 7.99
C GLN A 464 -24.69 -10.10 7.70
N ILE A 465 -23.60 -9.34 7.85
CA ILE A 465 -23.55 -7.91 7.50
C ILE A 465 -23.91 -7.71 6.02
N LEU A 466 -23.39 -8.58 5.15
CA LEU A 466 -23.55 -8.52 3.70
C LEU A 466 -24.61 -9.53 3.18
N HIS A 467 -25.50 -10.01 4.05
CA HIS A 467 -26.45 -11.08 3.72
C HIS A 467 -27.19 -10.84 2.41
N ASN A 468 -27.77 -9.65 2.23
CA ASN A 468 -28.54 -9.31 1.02
C ASN A 468 -27.66 -9.32 -0.25
N GLN A 469 -26.41 -8.89 -0.14
CA GLN A 469 -25.48 -8.88 -1.26
C GLN A 469 -25.08 -10.31 -1.64
N TRP A 470 -24.81 -11.15 -0.64
CA TRP A 470 -24.55 -12.58 -0.83
C TRP A 470 -25.72 -13.31 -1.51
N VAL A 471 -26.95 -13.10 -1.02
CA VAL A 471 -28.15 -13.73 -1.60
C VAL A 471 -28.31 -13.35 -3.07
N GLU A 472 -28.18 -12.07 -3.40
CA GLU A 472 -28.29 -11.58 -4.78
C GLU A 472 -27.19 -12.16 -5.68
N TYR A 473 -25.95 -12.14 -5.23
CA TYR A 473 -24.79 -12.62 -5.98
C TYR A 473 -24.88 -14.13 -6.27
N ILE A 474 -25.10 -14.95 -5.24
CA ILE A 474 -25.20 -16.41 -5.39
C ILE A 474 -26.40 -16.79 -6.25
N SER A 475 -27.54 -16.12 -6.08
CA SER A 475 -28.72 -16.36 -6.91
C SER A 475 -28.43 -16.07 -8.39
N ASN A 476 -27.71 -15.00 -8.70
CA ASN A 476 -27.34 -14.67 -10.08
C ASN A 476 -26.40 -15.73 -10.69
N LEU A 477 -25.44 -16.26 -9.93
CA LEU A 477 -24.58 -17.36 -10.38
C LEU A 477 -25.39 -18.63 -10.70
N ILE A 478 -26.31 -19.01 -9.82
CA ILE A 478 -27.19 -20.18 -9.99
C ILE A 478 -28.12 -20.01 -11.20
N VAL A 479 -28.77 -18.85 -11.33
CA VAL A 479 -29.64 -18.53 -12.48
C VAL A 479 -28.86 -18.58 -13.80
N GLY A 480 -27.63 -18.10 -13.81
CA GLY A 480 -26.72 -18.19 -14.95
C GLY A 480 -26.59 -19.61 -15.46
N LYS A 481 -26.42 -20.59 -14.56
CA LYS A 481 -26.29 -22.02 -14.93
C LYS A 481 -27.54 -22.61 -15.55
N PHE A 482 -28.72 -22.31 -15.01
CA PHE A 482 -29.97 -22.77 -15.62
C PHE A 482 -30.19 -22.14 -17.00
N THR A 483 -29.88 -20.85 -17.13
CA THR A 483 -30.04 -20.11 -18.38
C THR A 483 -29.09 -20.61 -19.47
N GLU A 484 -27.81 -20.84 -19.13
CA GLU A 484 -26.79 -21.41 -20.03
C GLU A 484 -27.21 -22.77 -20.59
N GLN A 485 -27.90 -23.58 -19.79
CA GLN A 485 -28.35 -24.91 -20.17
C GLN A 485 -29.75 -24.93 -20.81
N GLY A 486 -30.42 -23.77 -20.89
CA GLY A 486 -31.78 -23.66 -21.42
C GLY A 486 -32.84 -24.40 -20.58
N ILE A 487 -32.57 -24.59 -19.28
CA ILE A 487 -33.49 -25.27 -18.35
C ILE A 487 -34.56 -24.28 -17.91
N ILE A 488 -35.82 -24.66 -18.09
CA ILE A 488 -36.98 -23.90 -17.60
C ILE A 488 -37.52 -24.62 -16.37
N ILE A 489 -37.67 -23.88 -15.28
CA ILE A 489 -38.09 -24.41 -13.98
C ILE A 489 -39.46 -23.87 -13.63
N GLY A 490 -40.40 -24.74 -13.29
CA GLY A 490 -41.72 -24.37 -12.79
C GLY A 490 -41.77 -24.30 -11.26
N TYR A 491 -41.01 -25.17 -10.59
CA TYR A 491 -40.98 -25.27 -9.13
C TYR A 491 -39.55 -25.38 -8.60
N ILE A 492 -39.29 -24.77 -7.45
CA ILE A 492 -37.97 -24.80 -6.81
C ILE A 492 -38.07 -24.96 -5.29
N ALA A 493 -37.11 -25.63 -4.69
CA ALA A 493 -36.87 -25.65 -3.25
C ALA A 493 -35.35 -25.64 -3.00
N VAL A 494 -34.89 -24.94 -1.97
CA VAL A 494 -33.46 -24.87 -1.63
C VAL A 494 -33.31 -25.16 -0.14
N TYR A 495 -32.35 -26.03 0.18
CA TYR A 495 -32.00 -26.37 1.57
C TYR A 495 -30.50 -26.24 1.77
N LYS A 496 -30.08 -25.97 3.01
CA LYS A 496 -28.68 -26.08 3.39
C LYS A 496 -28.31 -27.56 3.57
N ALA A 497 -27.24 -28.00 2.91
CA ALA A 497 -26.66 -29.33 3.16
C ALA A 497 -25.60 -29.27 4.27
N ASP A 498 -24.68 -28.30 4.17
CA ASP A 498 -23.62 -28.00 5.12
C ASP A 498 -23.22 -26.52 5.03
N SER A 499 -22.09 -26.11 5.60
CA SER A 499 -21.68 -24.69 5.64
C SER A 499 -21.29 -24.09 4.28
N THR A 500 -21.09 -24.91 3.24
CA THR A 500 -20.65 -24.46 1.91
C THR A 500 -21.47 -25.05 0.77
N THR A 501 -22.57 -25.75 1.08
CA THR A 501 -23.36 -26.50 0.10
C THR A 501 -24.85 -26.23 0.20
N LEU A 502 -25.46 -25.90 -0.93
CA LEU A 502 -26.91 -25.79 -1.13
C LEU A 502 -27.43 -27.02 -1.88
N LEU A 503 -28.55 -27.57 -1.44
CA LEU A 503 -29.33 -28.58 -2.16
C LEU A 503 -30.49 -27.88 -2.89
N ILE A 504 -30.39 -27.82 -4.22
CA ILE A 504 -31.38 -27.17 -5.07
C ILE A 504 -32.25 -28.23 -5.73
N HIS A 505 -33.50 -28.32 -5.32
CA HIS A 505 -34.50 -29.18 -5.92
C HIS A 505 -35.32 -28.40 -6.93
N PHE A 506 -35.58 -28.96 -8.12
CA PHE A 506 -36.33 -28.28 -9.18
C PHE A 506 -37.18 -29.24 -10.00
N GLY A 507 -38.24 -28.70 -10.63
CA GLY A 507 -39.21 -29.45 -11.43
C GLY A 507 -39.92 -28.64 -12.49
#